data_AF-A0ABD1PTH2-F1
#
_entry.id   AF-A0ABD1PTH2-F1
#
_cell.length_a   1.000
_cell.length_b   1.000
_cell.length_c   1.000
_cell.angle_alpha   90.00
_cell.angle_beta   90.00
_cell.angle_gamma   90.00
#
_symmetry.space_group_name_H-M   'P 1'
#
loop_
_entity.id
_entity.type
_entity.pdbx_description
1 polymer ?
#
loop_
_entity_poly.entity_id
_entity_poly.type
_entity_poly.pdbx_seq_one_letter_code
_entity_poly.pdbx_strand_id
1 'polypeptide(L)'
;MKDTPLDQKHVCHVGISRGEDALRNLGETAHSFGFGGTGKFSNSGRFSNYGENFGVGDTIICAVDLENKHMASIGFSKNGKWLGIAKHFDAGPRGLGVVNSSIRKMQWESSLFPHVLLKNVI
;
A
#
# COMPACT_ATOMS: atom_id res chain seq x y z
N MET A 1 -25.23 -1.42 11.77
CA MET A 1 -24.86 -0.97 10.40
C MET A 1 -25.36 0.45 10.08
N LYS A 2 -26.05 1.15 11.01
CA LYS A 2 -26.41 2.58 10.88
C LYS A 2 -25.39 3.52 11.54
N ASP A 3 -24.44 2.97 12.28
CA ASP A 3 -23.57 3.71 13.21
C ASP A 3 -22.12 3.87 12.72
N THR A 4 -21.78 3.38 11.51
CA THR A 4 -20.46 3.64 10.93
C THR A 4 -20.36 5.12 10.58
N PRO A 5 -19.37 5.86 11.10
CA PRO A 5 -19.12 7.24 10.73
C PRO A 5 -19.00 7.42 9.22
N LEU A 6 -19.44 8.56 8.68
CA LEU A 6 -19.51 8.78 7.22
C LEU A 6 -18.13 8.67 6.55
N ASP A 7 -17.08 9.10 7.24
CA ASP A 7 -15.67 9.03 6.83
C ASP A 7 -15.09 7.60 6.86
N GLN A 8 -15.83 6.63 7.41
CA GLN A 8 -15.49 5.21 7.45
C GLN A 8 -16.40 4.36 6.55
N LYS A 9 -17.25 4.98 5.73
CA LYS A 9 -18.07 4.31 4.72
C LYS A 9 -17.35 4.31 3.38
N HIS A 10 -17.60 3.28 2.56
CA HIS A 10 -17.02 3.15 1.21
C HIS A 10 -15.49 3.30 1.17
N VAL A 11 -14.82 2.71 2.15
CA VAL A 11 -13.37 2.82 2.29
C VAL A 11 -12.71 2.13 1.11
N CYS A 12 -11.91 2.87 0.36
CA CYS A 12 -11.12 2.38 -0.77
C CYS A 12 -9.65 2.68 -0.53
N HIS A 13 -8.83 1.63 -0.44
CA HIS A 13 -7.38 1.72 -0.38
C HIS A 13 -6.76 1.00 -1.58
N VAL A 14 -5.69 1.56 -2.13
CA VAL A 14 -4.88 0.94 -3.19
C VAL A 14 -3.42 0.89 -2.77
N GLY A 15 -2.69 -0.12 -3.21
CA GLY A 15 -1.27 -0.24 -2.88
C GLY A 15 -0.74 -1.63 -3.15
N ILE A 16 0.15 -2.09 -2.28
CA ILE A 16 0.80 -3.40 -2.39
C ILE A 16 0.83 -4.11 -1.03
N SER A 17 0.81 -5.44 -1.06
CA SER A 17 1.07 -6.27 0.12
C SER A 17 1.83 -7.53 -0.25
N ARG A 18 2.41 -8.20 0.74
CA ARG A 18 2.96 -9.55 0.56
C ARG A 18 1.85 -10.60 0.59
N GLY A 19 2.09 -11.74 -0.04
CA GLY A 19 1.12 -12.85 -0.08
C GLY A 19 0.82 -13.46 1.30
N GLU A 20 1.71 -13.27 2.27
CA GLU A 20 1.55 -13.74 3.66
C GLU A 20 0.62 -12.83 4.49
N ASP A 21 0.35 -11.60 4.03
CA ASP A 21 -0.50 -10.68 4.79
C ASP A 21 -1.97 -11.04 4.67
N ALA A 22 -2.70 -10.79 5.76
CA ALA A 22 -4.15 -10.90 5.74
C ALA A 22 -4.73 -9.92 4.70
N LEU A 23 -5.40 -10.45 3.67
CA LEU A 23 -6.05 -9.69 2.59
C LEU A 23 -7.01 -8.60 3.10
N ARG A 24 -7.47 -8.71 4.33
CA ARG A 24 -8.39 -7.74 4.92
C ARG A 24 -7.71 -6.42 5.27
N ASN A 25 -6.39 -6.31 5.36
CA ASN A 25 -5.75 -5.26 6.17
C ASN A 25 -4.64 -4.46 5.44
N LEU A 26 -4.95 -3.87 4.28
CA LEU A 26 -4.02 -3.07 3.49
C LEU A 26 -3.51 -1.82 4.24
N GLY A 27 -2.20 -1.82 4.54
CA GLY A 27 -1.49 -0.77 5.26
C GLY A 27 -1.53 -0.89 6.78
N GLU A 28 -2.16 -1.95 7.32
CA GLU A 28 -2.18 -2.22 8.76
C GLU A 28 -1.04 -3.17 9.18
N THR A 29 -0.48 -3.93 8.24
CA THR A 29 0.69 -4.79 8.49
C THR A 29 2.00 -4.08 8.12
N ALA A 30 3.12 -4.60 8.63
CA ALA A 30 4.44 -4.08 8.26
C ALA A 30 4.81 -4.34 6.79
N HIS A 31 4.20 -5.36 6.19
CA HIS A 31 4.49 -5.83 4.83
C HIS A 31 3.46 -5.33 3.79
N SER A 32 2.59 -4.40 4.19
CA SER A 32 1.62 -3.77 3.31
C SER A 32 1.70 -2.26 3.35
N PHE A 33 1.48 -1.65 2.19
CA PHE A 33 1.48 -0.20 2.01
C PHE A 33 0.20 0.18 1.29
N GLY A 34 -0.57 1.09 1.88
CA GLY A 34 -1.86 1.53 1.34
C GLY A 34 -1.91 3.04 1.14
N PHE A 35 -2.67 3.47 0.14
CA PHE A 35 -3.10 4.84 -0.04
C PHE A 35 -4.62 4.87 -0.11
N GLY A 36 -5.24 5.56 0.83
CA GLY A 36 -6.69 5.60 0.99
C GLY A 36 -7.34 6.85 0.36
N GLY A 37 -8.62 6.74 0.02
CA GLY A 37 -9.42 7.83 -0.55
C GLY A 37 -9.44 9.13 0.27
N THR A 38 -9.07 9.05 1.55
CA THR A 38 -8.90 10.21 2.46
C THR A 38 -7.57 10.94 2.32
N GLY A 39 -6.75 10.63 1.31
CA GLY A 39 -5.44 11.28 1.07
C GLY A 39 -4.33 10.79 2.01
N LYS A 40 -4.57 9.71 2.76
CA LYS A 40 -3.63 9.17 3.74
C LYS A 40 -2.88 7.96 3.21
N PHE A 41 -1.59 7.93 3.49
CA PHE A 41 -0.76 6.74 3.35
C PHE A 41 -0.81 5.91 4.63
N SER A 42 -0.86 4.59 4.49
CA SER A 42 -0.91 3.64 5.59
C SER A 42 0.19 2.58 5.49
N ASN A 43 0.90 2.34 6.60
CA ASN A 43 1.84 1.24 6.77
C ASN A 43 2.02 0.91 8.25
N SER A 44 2.07 -0.38 8.60
CA SER A 44 2.17 -0.84 9.99
C SER A 44 1.10 -0.26 10.93
N GLY A 45 -0.12 -0.05 10.42
CA GLY A 45 -1.24 0.49 11.20
C GLY A 45 -1.13 1.99 11.49
N ARG A 46 -0.14 2.67 10.91
CA ARG A 46 0.04 4.12 11.02
C ARG A 46 -0.47 4.79 9.76
N PHE A 47 -1.25 5.85 9.95
CA PHE A 47 -1.86 6.62 8.88
C PHE A 47 -1.30 8.03 8.90
N SER A 48 -0.66 8.46 7.82
CA SER A 48 -0.04 9.78 7.67
C SER A 48 -0.63 10.53 6.49
N ASN A 49 -0.78 11.85 6.62
CA ASN A 49 -1.12 12.71 5.49
C ASN A 49 -0.02 12.60 4.43
N TYR A 50 -0.40 12.43 3.18
CA TYR A 50 0.55 12.20 2.09
C TYR A 50 0.13 12.90 0.80
N GLY A 51 -1.06 12.57 0.31
CA GLY A 51 -1.56 13.07 -0.97
C GLY A 51 -2.87 13.80 -0.81
N GLU A 52 -3.60 13.85 -1.92
CA GLU A 52 -4.93 14.46 -2.01
C GLU A 52 -6.00 13.36 -1.91
N ASN A 53 -7.19 13.70 -1.42
CA ASN A 53 -8.32 12.78 -1.41
C ASN A 53 -8.66 12.32 -2.83
N PHE A 54 -9.16 11.09 -2.97
CA PHE A 54 -9.63 10.55 -4.25
C PHE A 54 -10.98 9.85 -4.10
N GLY A 55 -11.73 9.80 -5.20
CA GLY A 55 -13.05 9.20 -5.23
C GLY A 55 -13.44 8.67 -6.60
N VAL A 56 -14.76 8.56 -6.83
CA VAL A 56 -15.31 8.06 -8.09
C VAL A 56 -14.82 8.93 -9.26
N GLY A 57 -14.29 8.29 -10.30
CA GLY A 57 -13.75 8.94 -11.49
C GLY A 57 -12.26 9.27 -11.43
N ASP A 58 -11.62 9.18 -10.26
CA ASP A 58 -10.17 9.36 -10.15
C ASP A 58 -9.40 8.10 -10.57
N THR A 59 -8.30 8.31 -11.31
CA THR A 59 -7.34 7.26 -11.67
C THR A 59 -6.14 7.33 -10.73
N ILE A 60 -5.89 6.25 -9.99
CA ILE A 60 -4.75 6.15 -9.08
C ILE A 60 -3.73 5.15 -9.61
N ILE A 61 -2.48 5.58 -9.68
CA ILE A 61 -1.33 4.72 -9.97
C ILE A 61 -0.58 4.46 -8.66
N CYS A 62 -0.24 3.21 -8.40
CA CYS A 62 0.71 2.82 -7.37
C CYS A 62 2.02 2.42 -8.06
N ALA A 63 3.10 3.13 -7.78
CA ALA A 63 4.41 2.89 -8.36
C ALA A 63 5.38 2.42 -7.27
N VAL A 64 6.11 1.35 -7.57
CA VAL A 64 7.13 0.77 -6.69
C VAL A 64 8.44 0.72 -7.45
N ASP A 65 9.45 1.39 -6.91
CA ASP A 65 10.81 1.35 -7.42
C ASP A 65 11.64 0.38 -6.57
N LEU A 66 12.12 -0.69 -7.21
CA LEU A 66 12.98 -1.72 -6.63
C LEU A 66 14.40 -1.69 -7.21
N GLU A 67 14.73 -0.73 -8.08
CA GLU A 67 16.04 -0.67 -8.74
C GLU A 67 17.16 -0.45 -7.72
N ASN A 68 16.89 0.36 -6.69
CA ASN A 68 17.80 0.54 -5.56
C ASN A 68 17.69 -0.65 -4.59
N LYS A 69 18.54 -1.66 -4.81
CA LYS A 69 18.57 -2.99 -4.17
C LYS A 69 18.54 -3.05 -2.64
N HIS A 70 18.69 -1.93 -1.93
CA HIS A 70 18.61 -1.88 -0.46
C HIS A 70 17.59 -0.86 0.06
N MET A 71 17.16 0.09 -0.76
CA MET A 71 16.25 1.14 -0.34
C MET A 71 15.24 1.40 -1.45
N ALA A 72 14.21 0.57 -1.49
CA ALA A 72 13.10 0.71 -2.40
C ALA A 72 12.25 1.93 -2.03
N SER A 73 11.42 2.36 -2.98
CA SER A 73 10.45 3.42 -2.72
C SER A 73 9.08 3.06 -3.26
N ILE A 74 8.05 3.59 -2.61
CA ILE A 74 6.67 3.53 -3.09
C ILE A 74 6.10 4.94 -3.12
N GLY A 75 5.37 5.26 -4.19
CA GLY A 75 4.62 6.49 -4.33
C GLY A 75 3.40 6.31 -5.23
N PHE A 76 2.58 7.36 -5.31
CA PHE A 76 1.31 7.31 -5.99
C PHE A 76 1.13 8.50 -6.94
N SER A 77 0.35 8.28 -7.98
CA SER A 77 -0.11 9.33 -8.89
C SER A 77 -1.63 9.37 -8.90
N LYS A 78 -2.18 10.57 -9.05
CA LYS A 78 -3.62 10.82 -9.23
C LYS A 78 -3.83 11.58 -10.54
N ASN A 79 -4.63 11.01 -11.45
CA ASN A 79 -4.99 11.65 -12.74
C ASN A 79 -3.75 12.16 -13.50
N GLY A 80 -2.69 11.37 -13.55
CA GLY A 80 -1.42 11.71 -14.21
C GLY A 80 -0.49 12.64 -13.40
N LYS A 81 -0.93 13.22 -12.28
CA LYS A 81 -0.08 14.02 -11.39
C LYS A 81 0.61 13.13 -10.37
N TRP A 82 1.94 13.21 -10.29
CA TRP A 82 2.72 12.53 -9.25
C TRP A 82 2.51 13.19 -7.88
N LEU A 83 2.21 12.41 -6.85
CA LEU A 83 1.97 12.89 -5.48
C LEU A 83 3.24 12.86 -4.60
N GLY A 84 4.37 12.39 -5.14
CA GLY A 84 5.63 12.27 -4.42
C GLY A 84 5.91 10.85 -3.92
N ILE A 85 7.03 10.66 -3.22
CA ILE A 85 7.34 9.37 -2.58
C ILE A 85 6.59 9.29 -1.25
N ALA A 86 5.82 8.24 -1.04
CA ALA A 86 5.11 8.00 0.21
C ALA A 86 6.04 7.42 1.27
N LYS A 87 6.89 6.46 0.89
CA LYS A 87 7.83 5.83 1.80
C LYS A 87 9.04 5.22 1.08
N HIS A 88 10.20 5.37 1.72
CA HIS A 88 11.35 4.52 1.47
C HIS A 88 11.34 3.32 2.42
N PHE A 89 11.70 2.13 1.93
CA PHE A 89 11.72 0.92 2.74
C PHE A 89 12.88 -0.01 2.35
N ASP A 90 13.38 -0.75 3.33
CA ASP A 90 14.37 -1.80 3.09
C ASP A 90 13.66 -2.98 2.39
N ALA A 91 13.99 -3.19 1.11
CA ALA A 91 13.49 -4.33 0.34
C ALA A 91 14.38 -5.57 0.48
N GLY A 92 15.54 -5.44 1.12
CA GLY A 92 16.51 -6.51 1.32
C GLY A 92 16.11 -7.49 2.43
N PRO A 93 17.00 -8.44 2.77
CA PRO A 93 16.71 -9.53 3.70
C PRO A 93 16.31 -9.09 5.12
N ARG A 94 16.74 -7.90 5.56
CA ARG A 94 16.43 -7.35 6.89
C ARG A 94 15.11 -6.57 6.92
N GLY A 95 14.56 -6.25 5.75
CA GLY A 95 13.27 -5.59 5.60
C GLY A 95 12.24 -6.52 4.97
N LEU A 96 11.65 -6.11 3.85
CA LEU A 96 10.58 -6.85 3.20
C LEU A 96 11.07 -8.09 2.43
N GLY A 97 12.37 -8.33 2.27
CA GLY A 97 12.89 -9.56 1.67
C GLY A 97 12.42 -9.81 0.22
N VAL A 98 12.19 -8.74 -0.53
CA VAL A 98 11.76 -8.73 -1.93
C VAL A 98 12.97 -8.85 -2.86
N VAL A 99 14.12 -8.31 -2.47
CA VAL A 99 15.37 -8.36 -3.25
C VAL A 99 16.49 -9.05 -2.47
N ASN A 100 17.35 -9.79 -3.18
CA ASN A 100 18.54 -10.46 -2.64
C ASN A 100 18.28 -11.37 -1.41
N SER A 101 17.06 -11.87 -1.23
CA SER A 101 16.73 -12.81 -0.16
C SER A 101 17.15 -14.22 -0.57
N SER A 102 18.28 -14.67 -0.04
CA SER A 102 18.67 -16.08 -0.10
C SER A 102 17.67 -16.90 0.70
N ILE A 103 16.81 -17.65 0.02
CA ILE A 103 16.01 -18.77 0.54
C ILE A 103 14.77 -18.35 1.34
N ARG A 104 13.68 -18.10 0.63
CA ARG A 104 12.32 -18.38 1.10
C ARG A 104 11.84 -19.70 0.50
N LYS A 105 10.99 -20.46 1.22
CA LYS A 105 10.65 -21.85 0.84
C LYS A 105 9.89 -21.89 -0.48
N MET A 106 9.19 -20.80 -0.80
CA MET A 106 8.54 -20.58 -2.09
C MET A 106 8.82 -19.17 -2.63
N GLN A 107 9.01 -19.04 -3.95
CA GLN A 107 9.38 -17.77 -4.60
C GLN A 107 8.32 -16.66 -4.43
N TRP A 108 7.04 -16.99 -4.30
CA TRP A 108 5.97 -16.01 -4.08
C TRP A 108 6.05 -15.34 -2.71
N GLU A 109 6.72 -15.96 -1.73
CA GLU A 109 6.87 -15.37 -0.40
C GLU A 109 7.64 -14.05 -0.51
N SER A 110 8.58 -13.91 -1.45
CA SER A 110 9.32 -12.67 -1.75
C SER A 110 8.62 -11.71 -2.73
N SER A 111 7.38 -12.00 -3.13
CA SER A 111 6.65 -11.19 -4.12
C SER A 111 5.82 -10.07 -3.46
N LEU A 112 5.67 -8.97 -4.19
CA LEU A 112 4.73 -7.90 -3.90
C LEU A 112 3.53 -8.05 -4.83
N PHE A 113 2.33 -8.01 -4.27
CA PHE A 113 1.09 -8.12 -5.01
C PHE A 113 0.37 -6.77 -5.01
N PRO A 114 -0.12 -6.29 -6.16
CA PRO A 114 -1.08 -5.20 -6.20
C PRO A 114 -2.28 -5.55 -5.31
N HIS A 115 -2.71 -4.61 -4.48
CA HIS A 115 -3.78 -4.80 -3.53
C HIS A 115 -4.76 -3.63 -3.63
N VAL A 116 -6.02 -3.95 -3.94
CA VAL A 116 -7.15 -3.04 -3.82
C VAL A 116 -8.06 -3.55 -2.71
N LEU A 117 -8.30 -2.71 -1.71
CA LEU A 117 -9.13 -3.03 -0.56
C LEU A 117 -10.38 -2.13 -0.58
N LEU A 118 -11.54 -2.77 -0.60
CA LEU A 118 -12.84 -2.12 -0.41
C LEU A 118 -13.45 -2.61 0.90
N LYS A 119 -13.75 -1.69 1.82
CA LYS A 119 -14.36 -1.97 3.13
C LYS A 119 -15.59 -1.10 3.36
N ASN A 120 -16.51 -1.60 4.18
CA ASN A 120 -17.72 -0.87 4.58
C ASN A 120 -18.51 -0.33 3.37
N VAL A 121 -18.60 -1.14 2.31
CA VAL A 121 -19.45 -0.88 1.15
C VAL A 121 -20.88 -1.19 1.56
N ILE A 122 -21.76 -0.20 1.46
CA ILE A 122 -23.18 -0.26 1.79
C ILE A 122 -24.02 0.16 0.61
#